data_AF-A0A661IRP2-F1
#
_entry.id   AF-A0A661IRP2-F1
#
_cell.length_a   1.000
_cell.length_b   1.000
_cell.length_c   1.000
_cell.angle_alpha   90.00
_cell.angle_beta   90.00
_cell.angle_gamma   90.00
#
_symmetry.space_group_name_H-M   'P 1'
#
loop_
_entity.id
_entity.type
_entity.pdbx_description
1 polymer ?
#
loop_
_entity_poly.entity_id
_entity_poly.type
_entity_poly.pdbx_seq_one_letter_code
_entity_poly.pdbx_strand_id
1 'polypeptide(L)'
;MKKAPKPISLGDILIYPLWFDSMGAKSSSLLVETPDIRLLVDPGASEMQPSFPLPPDERKRLREEALGVIKEAAKEADTVFISHYHYDHHTHPLEAPELYRGKELWIKDPNRFINRSQWDRARVFVKELSEISGEEFEAHLGPPGSLEASFDSWPTRRKKDKKWVEDLVSLWRGGEWVREGRIGDMRVRFADGREFRKGGTRVLFTEPLFHGGEYDRVGWVVALLIECGGKKLLYSSDLQGPVIEAYASWIVREFPDVLILDGPPTYLLGYLFGQRDLQRAIANTKAIIEGTAPELIIYDHHLPRDPKFRERTQEVWELAKKRGRKFLTCAELFGEEPVVLSTLQGP
;
A
#
# COMPACT_ATOMS: atom_id res chain seq x y z
N MET A 1 12.79 11.29 -19.42
CA MET A 1 11.61 11.18 -18.55
C MET A 1 10.52 10.50 -19.34
N LYS A 2 9.97 9.38 -18.85
CA LYS A 2 8.71 8.84 -19.37
C LYS A 2 7.66 9.97 -19.30
N LYS A 3 6.81 10.08 -20.34
CA LYS A 3 5.71 11.08 -20.34
C LYS A 3 4.85 10.86 -19.09
N ALA A 4 4.41 11.93 -18.44
CA ALA A 4 3.47 11.83 -17.34
C ALA A 4 2.25 11.00 -17.81
N PRO A 5 1.87 9.94 -17.07
CA PRO A 5 0.84 9.03 -17.52
C PRO A 5 -0.49 9.76 -17.67
N LYS A 6 -1.23 9.42 -18.73
CA LYS A 6 -2.61 9.93 -18.89
C LYS A 6 -3.45 9.41 -17.71
N PRO A 7 -4.24 10.27 -17.05
CA PRO A 7 -5.09 9.81 -15.97
C PRO A 7 -6.15 8.85 -16.48
N ILE A 8 -6.52 7.91 -15.62
CA ILE A 8 -7.79 7.19 -15.73
C ILE A 8 -8.87 8.14 -15.20
N SER A 9 -9.85 8.46 -16.03
CA SER A 9 -11.02 9.24 -15.61
C SER A 9 -12.12 8.29 -15.14
N LEU A 10 -12.60 8.54 -13.93
CA LEU A 10 -13.67 7.81 -13.27
C LEU A 10 -14.68 8.82 -12.71
N GLY A 11 -15.53 9.36 -13.60
CA GLY A 11 -16.39 10.50 -13.26
C GLY A 11 -15.54 11.69 -12.81
N ASP A 12 -15.81 12.19 -11.59
CA ASP A 12 -15.07 13.30 -10.98
C ASP A 12 -13.73 12.86 -10.33
N ILE A 13 -13.38 11.58 -10.39
CA ILE A 13 -12.10 11.05 -9.88
C ILE A 13 -11.12 10.89 -11.04
N LEU A 14 -9.96 11.54 -10.96
CA LEU A 14 -8.83 11.33 -11.84
C LEU A 14 -7.77 10.52 -11.10
N ILE A 15 -7.34 9.42 -11.70
CA ILE A 15 -6.39 8.48 -11.10
C ILE A 15 -5.13 8.44 -11.95
N TYR A 16 -4.00 8.78 -11.34
CA TYR A 16 -2.70 8.77 -11.96
C TYR A 16 -1.84 7.69 -11.29
N PRO A 17 -1.81 6.46 -11.82
CA PRO A 17 -0.80 5.49 -11.39
C PRO A 17 0.59 6.08 -11.65
N LEU A 18 1.45 6.14 -10.64
CA LEU A 18 2.75 6.81 -10.75
C LEU A 18 3.85 5.79 -11.00
N TRP A 19 3.99 4.83 -10.08
CA TRP A 19 4.94 3.74 -10.19
C TRP A 19 4.47 2.52 -9.41
N PHE A 20 4.69 1.35 -10.00
CA PHE A 20 4.36 0.06 -9.42
C PHE A 20 5.47 -0.96 -9.71
N ASP A 21 5.44 -2.08 -9.01
CA ASP A 21 6.41 -3.17 -9.17
C ASP A 21 6.61 -3.63 -10.62
N SER A 22 5.55 -3.68 -11.43
CA SER A 22 5.66 -4.06 -12.85
C SER A 22 6.56 -3.14 -13.68
N MET A 23 6.82 -1.93 -13.20
CA MET A 23 7.70 -0.94 -13.83
C MET A 23 9.17 -1.08 -13.36
N GLY A 24 9.48 -2.07 -12.53
CA GLY A 24 10.84 -2.52 -12.23
C GLY A 24 11.50 -1.92 -10.98
N ALA A 25 10.74 -1.20 -10.16
CA ALA A 25 11.12 -0.83 -8.79
C ALA A 25 9.96 -1.14 -7.85
N LYS A 26 10.26 -1.50 -6.59
CA LYS A 26 9.22 -1.79 -5.60
C LYS A 26 8.47 -0.51 -5.27
N SER A 27 7.19 -0.47 -5.59
CA SER A 27 6.30 0.68 -5.34
C SER A 27 4.83 0.29 -5.54
N SER A 28 3.94 1.11 -5.02
CA SER A 28 2.50 1.02 -5.27
C SER A 28 1.88 2.40 -5.09
N SER A 29 2.38 3.37 -5.87
CA SER A 29 2.08 4.78 -5.69
C SER A 29 1.14 5.32 -6.76
N LEU A 30 0.17 6.14 -6.34
CA LEU A 30 -0.76 6.84 -7.22
C LEU A 30 -1.04 8.25 -6.71
N LEU A 31 -1.33 9.17 -7.62
CA LEU A 31 -1.96 10.45 -7.31
C LEU A 31 -3.45 10.34 -7.68
N VAL A 32 -4.33 10.72 -6.77
CA VAL A 32 -5.78 10.79 -7.00
C VAL A 32 -6.24 12.22 -6.85
N GLU A 33 -6.86 12.74 -7.89
CA GLU A 33 -7.48 14.06 -7.90
C GLU A 33 -9.01 13.92 -7.95
N THR A 34 -9.66 14.75 -7.13
CA THR A 34 -11.10 14.96 -7.12
C THR A 34 -11.33 16.48 -7.13
N PRO A 35 -12.58 16.98 -7.21
CA PRO A 35 -12.84 18.41 -7.08
C PRO A 35 -12.36 19.00 -5.75
N ASP A 36 -12.21 18.18 -4.70
CA ASP A 36 -12.00 18.62 -3.33
C ASP A 36 -10.62 18.30 -2.75
N ILE A 37 -9.95 17.24 -3.22
CA ILE A 37 -8.64 16.78 -2.72
C ILE A 37 -7.71 16.31 -3.85
N ARG A 38 -6.39 16.49 -3.63
CA ARG A 38 -5.32 15.86 -4.41
C ARG A 38 -4.47 15.00 -3.48
N LEU A 39 -4.79 13.71 -3.46
CA LEU A 39 -4.23 12.73 -2.54
C LEU A 39 -3.11 11.92 -3.21
N LEU A 40 -1.89 12.05 -2.69
CA LEU A 40 -0.77 11.17 -3.04
C LEU A 40 -0.78 9.95 -2.13
N VAL A 41 -0.94 8.77 -2.71
CA VAL A 41 -0.98 7.49 -1.99
C VAL A 41 0.37 6.81 -2.08
N ASP A 42 0.88 6.39 -0.92
CA ASP A 42 2.08 5.57 -0.73
C ASP A 42 3.28 6.03 -1.57
N PRO A 43 3.85 7.22 -1.31
CA PRO A 43 4.95 7.79 -2.09
C PRO A 43 6.30 7.16 -1.76
N GLY A 44 6.39 5.83 -1.86
CA GLY A 44 7.59 5.03 -1.61
C GLY A 44 8.15 4.40 -2.88
N ALA A 45 9.47 4.24 -2.90
CA ALA A 45 10.18 3.54 -3.96
C ALA A 45 11.45 2.87 -3.41
N SER A 46 11.55 1.56 -3.62
CA SER A 46 12.72 0.76 -3.22
C SER A 46 13.24 -0.09 -4.37
N GLU A 47 14.53 -0.47 -4.29
CA GLU A 47 15.11 -1.38 -5.28
C GLU A 47 14.46 -2.76 -5.23
N MET A 48 14.36 -3.39 -6.41
CA MET A 48 13.96 -4.80 -6.52
C MET A 48 14.92 -5.70 -5.76
N GLN A 49 14.42 -6.84 -5.26
CA GLN A 49 15.23 -7.81 -4.51
C GLN A 49 16.41 -8.36 -5.36
N PRO A 50 17.49 -8.86 -4.73
CA PRO A 50 18.65 -9.39 -5.45
C PRO A 50 18.33 -10.50 -6.47
N SER A 51 17.25 -11.28 -6.25
CA SER A 51 16.80 -12.33 -7.16
C SER A 51 16.00 -11.82 -8.35
N PHE A 52 15.64 -10.52 -8.40
CA PHE A 52 14.99 -9.93 -9.56
C PHE A 52 15.98 -9.89 -10.74
N PRO A 53 15.57 -10.26 -11.96
CA PRO A 53 16.45 -10.52 -13.11
C PRO A 53 17.02 -9.24 -13.77
N LEU A 54 17.46 -8.25 -12.98
CA LEU A 54 18.13 -7.05 -13.45
C LEU A 54 19.49 -6.87 -12.77
N PRO A 55 20.49 -6.29 -13.47
CA PRO A 55 21.74 -5.86 -12.85
C PRO A 55 21.51 -4.87 -11.69
N PRO A 56 22.39 -4.81 -10.67
CA PRO A 56 22.26 -3.88 -9.55
C PRO A 56 22.11 -2.41 -9.98
N ASP A 57 22.93 -1.94 -10.92
CA ASP A 57 22.90 -0.55 -11.40
C ASP A 57 21.55 -0.21 -12.06
N GLU A 58 20.95 -1.18 -12.74
CA GLU A 58 19.64 -1.02 -13.37
C GLU A 58 18.51 -0.91 -12.35
N ARG A 59 18.55 -1.75 -11.28
CA ARG A 59 17.57 -1.67 -10.18
C ARG A 59 17.65 -0.33 -9.46
N LYS A 60 18.87 0.17 -9.23
CA LYS A 60 19.10 1.50 -8.65
C LYS A 60 18.55 2.59 -9.55
N ARG A 61 18.84 2.56 -10.85
CA ARG A 61 18.35 3.53 -11.83
C ARG A 61 16.81 3.58 -11.87
N LEU A 62 16.15 2.42 -11.88
CA LEU A 62 14.68 2.35 -11.87
C LEU A 62 14.07 2.87 -10.57
N ARG A 63 14.72 2.62 -9.43
CA ARG A 63 14.31 3.20 -8.15
C ARG A 63 14.42 4.73 -8.16
N GLU A 64 15.51 5.28 -8.71
CA GLU A 64 15.69 6.73 -8.86
C GLU A 64 14.66 7.34 -9.82
N GLU A 65 14.34 6.66 -10.93
CA GLU A 65 13.30 7.08 -11.86
C GLU A 65 11.91 7.08 -11.20
N ALA A 66 11.57 6.01 -10.46
CA ALA A 66 10.34 5.91 -9.70
C ALA A 66 10.18 7.07 -8.71
N LEU A 67 11.21 7.31 -7.89
CA LEU A 67 11.20 8.39 -6.93
C LEU A 67 11.10 9.76 -7.60
N GLY A 68 11.74 9.96 -8.76
CA GLY A 68 11.61 11.17 -9.56
C GLY A 68 10.16 11.42 -10.02
N VAL A 69 9.47 10.40 -10.53
CA VAL A 69 8.05 10.52 -10.94
C VAL A 69 7.16 10.85 -9.75
N ILE A 70 7.37 10.19 -8.61
CA ILE A 70 6.59 10.41 -7.38
C ILE A 70 6.81 11.84 -6.84
N LYS A 71 8.06 12.33 -6.82
CA LYS A 71 8.41 13.70 -6.40
C LYS A 71 7.77 14.76 -7.29
N GLU A 72 7.74 14.55 -8.61
CA GLU A 72 7.05 15.47 -9.52
C GLU A 72 5.55 15.51 -9.27
N ALA A 73 4.90 14.34 -9.11
CA ALA A 73 3.46 14.28 -8.79
C ALA A 73 3.13 14.90 -7.41
N ALA A 74 4.03 14.79 -6.44
CA ALA A 74 3.86 15.35 -5.11
C ALA A 74 3.74 16.88 -5.11
N LYS A 75 4.20 17.59 -6.15
CA LYS A 75 4.03 19.05 -6.27
C LYS A 75 2.56 19.45 -6.40
N GLU A 76 1.74 18.59 -6.99
CA GLU A 76 0.30 18.82 -7.18
C GLU A 76 -0.53 18.37 -5.96
N ALA A 77 0.02 17.50 -5.11
CA ALA A 77 -0.71 16.93 -3.98
C ALA A 77 -0.85 17.93 -2.82
N ASP A 78 -2.02 17.97 -2.18
CA ASP A 78 -2.25 18.70 -0.92
C ASP A 78 -2.26 17.77 0.30
N THR A 79 -2.45 16.47 0.05
CA THR A 79 -2.60 15.43 1.06
C THR A 79 -1.77 14.21 0.68
N VAL A 80 -1.17 13.54 1.68
CA VAL A 80 -0.44 12.28 1.50
C VAL A 80 -1.06 11.22 2.38
N PHE A 81 -1.26 10.03 1.82
CA PHE A 81 -1.63 8.84 2.56
C PHE A 81 -0.45 7.85 2.62
N ILE A 82 -0.19 7.29 3.80
CA ILE A 82 0.78 6.21 4.02
C ILE A 82 0.05 5.02 4.66
N SER A 83 -0.11 3.94 3.90
CA SER A 83 -0.82 2.73 4.29
C SER A 83 -0.09 1.92 5.37
N HIS A 84 1.25 1.93 5.33
CA HIS A 84 2.13 1.30 6.31
C HIS A 84 3.60 1.69 6.10
N TYR A 85 4.48 1.22 6.99
CA TYR A 85 5.87 1.68 7.09
C TYR A 85 6.91 0.82 6.36
N HIS A 86 6.56 0.19 5.24
CA HIS A 86 7.56 -0.35 4.32
C HIS A 86 8.09 0.74 3.38
N TYR A 87 9.40 0.69 3.04
CA TYR A 87 10.07 1.76 2.28
C TYR A 87 9.70 1.80 0.79
N ASP A 88 8.95 0.82 0.30
CA ASP A 88 8.27 0.86 -0.99
C ASP A 88 6.89 1.55 -0.92
N HIS A 89 6.44 1.96 0.26
CA HIS A 89 5.18 2.71 0.49
C HIS A 89 5.39 4.11 1.07
N HIS A 90 6.56 4.40 1.63
CA HIS A 90 6.96 5.76 1.97
C HIS A 90 8.44 5.95 1.73
N THR A 91 8.83 7.20 1.49
CA THR A 91 10.23 7.61 1.39
C THR A 91 10.63 8.36 2.66
N HIS A 92 11.87 8.20 3.10
CA HIS A 92 12.42 8.95 4.23
C HIS A 92 12.22 10.47 4.05
N PRO A 93 11.58 11.19 5.01
CA PRO A 93 11.41 12.63 4.90
C PRO A 93 12.71 13.41 4.73
N LEU A 94 13.84 12.94 5.25
CA LEU A 94 15.15 13.57 4.98
C LEU A 94 15.64 13.39 3.54
N GLU A 95 15.25 12.29 2.88
CA GLU A 95 15.63 12.02 1.49
C GLU A 95 14.75 12.82 0.50
N ALA A 96 13.47 12.99 0.84
CA ALA A 96 12.47 13.58 -0.05
C ALA A 96 11.48 14.46 0.72
N PRO A 97 11.93 15.57 1.35
CA PRO A 97 11.08 16.44 2.15
C PRO A 97 9.90 17.04 1.36
N GLU A 98 10.08 17.24 0.05
CA GLU A 98 9.06 17.76 -0.87
C GLU A 98 7.82 16.86 -0.99
N LEU A 99 7.93 15.58 -0.62
CA LEU A 99 6.78 14.68 -0.57
C LEU A 99 5.81 15.07 0.55
N TYR A 100 6.29 15.71 1.62
CA TYR A 100 5.53 15.88 2.85
C TYR A 100 5.29 17.35 3.23
N ARG A 101 6.26 18.24 3.01
CA ARG A 101 6.19 19.65 3.44
C ARG A 101 4.93 20.36 2.97
N GLY A 102 4.29 21.08 3.89
CA GLY A 102 3.08 21.87 3.64
C GLY A 102 1.80 21.07 3.38
N LYS A 103 1.81 19.75 3.60
CA LYS A 103 0.68 18.85 3.30
C LYS A 103 -0.02 18.34 4.55
N GLU A 104 -1.26 17.87 4.38
CA GLU A 104 -1.92 17.00 5.36
C GLU A 104 -1.42 15.57 5.16
N LEU A 105 -1.03 14.89 6.26
CA LEU A 105 -0.50 13.55 6.24
C LEU A 105 -1.46 12.61 6.96
N TRP A 106 -2.10 11.72 6.21
CA TRP A 106 -2.92 10.63 6.72
C TRP A 106 -2.04 9.38 6.80
N ILE A 107 -1.57 9.04 7.98
CA ILE A 107 -0.62 7.93 8.16
C ILE A 107 -1.27 6.78 8.92
N LYS A 108 -0.87 5.54 8.62
CA LYS A 108 -1.11 4.39 9.50
C LYS A 108 -0.81 4.76 10.95
N ASP A 109 -1.63 4.33 11.91
CA ASP A 109 -1.38 4.59 13.34
C ASP A 109 0.02 4.07 13.73
N PRO A 110 0.95 4.96 14.13
CA PRO A 110 2.33 4.62 14.45
C PRO A 110 2.48 3.99 15.84
N ASN A 111 1.40 3.75 16.58
CA ASN A 111 1.44 3.32 17.97
C ASN A 111 0.76 1.98 18.24
N ARG A 112 -0.09 1.46 17.36
CA ARG A 112 -0.81 0.21 17.61
C ARG A 112 -1.17 -0.51 16.33
N PHE A 113 -1.40 -1.82 16.46
CA PHE A 113 -1.57 -2.72 15.32
C PHE A 113 -0.43 -2.49 14.33
N ILE A 114 0.80 -2.56 14.84
CA ILE A 114 2.04 -2.48 14.07
C ILE A 114 3.08 -3.41 14.71
N ASN A 115 3.90 -4.08 13.90
CA ASN A 115 4.98 -4.90 14.46
C ASN A 115 6.16 -4.03 14.93
N ARG A 116 7.19 -4.64 15.53
CA ARG A 116 8.41 -3.94 15.98
C ARG A 116 9.09 -3.15 14.85
N SER A 117 9.19 -3.73 13.65
CA SER A 117 9.81 -3.09 12.48
C SER A 117 9.04 -1.83 12.06
N GLN A 118 7.72 -1.93 11.92
CA GLN A 118 6.84 -0.81 11.61
C GLN A 118 6.87 0.24 12.71
N TRP A 119 6.89 -0.17 13.98
CA TRP A 119 7.04 0.74 15.12
C TRP A 119 8.33 1.56 15.03
N ASP A 120 9.47 0.92 14.79
CA ASP A 120 10.75 1.61 14.68
C ASP A 120 10.79 2.53 13.46
N ARG A 121 10.32 2.06 12.30
CA ARG A 121 10.27 2.84 11.06
C ARG A 121 9.33 4.04 11.15
N ALA A 122 8.18 3.89 11.81
CA ALA A 122 7.25 5.00 12.04
C ALA A 122 7.88 6.10 12.90
N ARG A 123 8.73 5.74 13.86
CA ARG A 123 9.43 6.70 14.72
C ARG A 123 10.55 7.40 13.98
N VAL A 124 11.29 6.67 13.15
CA VAL A 124 12.25 7.28 12.22
C VAL A 124 11.52 8.26 11.30
N PHE A 125 10.40 7.86 10.72
CA PHE A 125 9.59 8.74 9.86
C PHE A 125 9.18 10.04 10.56
N VAL A 126 8.58 9.97 11.76
CA VAL A 126 8.12 11.16 12.49
C VAL A 126 9.29 12.00 13.00
N LYS A 127 10.39 11.36 13.44
CA LYS A 127 11.62 12.06 13.80
C LYS A 127 12.15 12.87 12.62
N GLU A 128 12.23 12.27 11.44
CA GLU A 128 12.69 12.96 10.24
C GLU A 128 11.73 14.08 9.80
N LEU A 129 10.40 13.92 9.97
CA LEU A 129 9.44 15.03 9.77
C LEU A 129 9.72 16.20 10.72
N SER A 130 10.08 15.90 11.97
CA SER A 130 10.43 16.91 12.99
C SER A 130 11.71 17.63 12.59
N GLU A 131 12.75 16.88 12.20
CA GLU A 131 14.03 17.42 11.74
C GLU A 131 13.89 18.35 10.52
N ILE A 132 13.13 17.95 9.50
CA ILE A 132 12.92 18.82 8.32
C ILE A 132 12.08 20.07 8.64
N SER A 133 11.40 20.10 9.79
CA SER A 133 10.62 21.24 10.29
C SER A 133 11.40 22.09 11.30
N GLY A 134 12.58 21.65 11.73
CA GLY A 134 13.33 22.29 12.81
C GLY A 134 12.70 22.11 14.19
N GLU A 135 11.91 21.05 14.39
CA GLU A 135 11.28 20.69 15.68
C GLU A 135 11.95 19.45 16.28
N GLU A 136 11.90 19.34 17.61
CA GLU A 136 12.40 18.17 18.35
C GLU A 136 11.37 17.04 18.33
N PHE A 137 11.81 15.80 18.08
CA PHE A 137 10.93 14.64 17.96
C PHE A 137 10.07 14.42 19.22
N GLU A 138 10.65 14.63 20.40
CA GLU A 138 10.03 14.48 21.72
C GLU A 138 8.82 15.41 21.90
N ALA A 139 8.76 16.54 21.19
CA ALA A 139 7.61 17.45 21.24
C ALA A 139 6.33 16.81 20.68
N HIS A 140 6.47 15.79 19.83
CA HIS A 140 5.38 15.05 19.21
C HIS A 140 5.06 13.74 19.91
N LEU A 141 5.73 13.46 21.02
CA LEU A 141 5.51 12.28 21.84
C LEU A 141 4.57 12.58 23.03
N GLY A 142 4.01 11.51 23.58
CA GLY A 142 3.18 11.56 24.76
C GLY A 142 3.10 10.22 25.46
N PRO A 143 2.46 10.18 26.64
CA PRO A 143 2.19 8.93 27.31
C PRO A 143 1.31 8.03 26.42
N PRO A 144 1.45 6.70 26.55
CA PRO A 144 0.65 5.76 25.79
C PRO A 144 -0.85 5.97 26.01
N GLY A 145 -1.63 5.86 24.94
CA GLY A 145 -3.09 5.99 24.97
C GLY A 145 -3.81 4.70 25.38
N SER A 146 -5.14 4.69 25.24
CA SER A 146 -5.96 3.51 25.48
C SER A 146 -5.84 2.49 24.35
N LEU A 147 -5.62 1.22 24.73
CA LEU A 147 -5.81 0.09 23.83
C LEU A 147 -7.23 -0.44 24.05
N GLU A 148 -8.19 0.08 23.29
CA GLU A 148 -9.62 -0.28 23.43
C GLU A 148 -9.94 -1.71 22.95
N ALA A 149 -9.09 -2.30 22.10
CA ALA A 149 -9.29 -3.68 21.68
C ALA A 149 -8.95 -4.65 22.81
N SER A 150 -9.96 -5.43 23.25
CA SER A 150 -9.70 -6.61 24.07
C SER A 150 -8.92 -7.62 23.24
N PHE A 151 -7.66 -7.85 23.58
CA PHE A 151 -6.79 -8.81 22.88
C PHE A 151 -7.26 -10.27 23.03
N ASP A 152 -8.26 -10.53 23.87
CA ASP A 152 -8.98 -11.81 23.94
C ASP A 152 -9.77 -12.12 22.66
N SER A 153 -9.99 -11.13 21.79
CA SER A 153 -10.69 -11.30 20.52
C SER A 153 -9.82 -11.84 19.39
N TRP A 154 -8.50 -12.01 19.57
CA TRP A 154 -7.58 -12.52 18.54
C TRP A 154 -7.48 -14.04 18.65
N PRO A 155 -8.18 -14.81 17.80
CA PRO A 155 -8.45 -16.22 18.04
C PRO A 155 -7.27 -17.08 17.59
N THR A 156 -6.11 -16.98 18.25
CA THR A 156 -5.01 -17.95 18.04
C THR A 156 -4.94 -18.98 19.15
N ARG A 157 -4.90 -20.25 18.76
CA ARG A 157 -4.64 -21.39 19.67
C ARG A 157 -3.14 -21.66 19.83
N ARG A 158 -2.27 -21.02 19.02
CA ARG A 158 -0.83 -21.29 19.01
C ARG A 158 -0.14 -20.43 20.07
N LYS A 159 0.51 -21.08 21.04
CA LYS A 159 1.25 -20.39 22.13
C LYS A 159 2.26 -19.36 21.63
N LYS A 160 2.95 -19.65 20.51
CA LYS A 160 3.94 -18.74 19.90
C LYS A 160 3.33 -17.44 19.38
N ASP A 161 2.10 -17.49 18.87
CA ASP A 161 1.42 -16.32 18.33
C ASP A 161 0.87 -15.49 19.47
N LYS A 162 0.30 -16.14 20.49
CA LYS A 162 -0.13 -15.48 21.73
C LYS A 162 1.02 -14.70 22.38
N LYS A 163 2.18 -15.36 22.55
CA LYS A 163 3.38 -14.69 23.07
C LYS A 163 3.81 -13.50 22.21
N TRP A 164 3.81 -13.67 20.88
CA TRP A 164 4.18 -12.59 19.97
C TRP A 164 3.24 -11.38 20.10
N VAL A 165 1.93 -11.61 20.20
CA VAL A 165 0.94 -10.55 20.44
C VAL A 165 1.14 -9.91 21.82
N GLU A 166 1.37 -10.70 22.87
CA GLU A 166 1.66 -10.19 24.22
C GLU A 166 2.91 -9.28 24.22
N ASP A 167 3.97 -9.68 23.53
CA ASP A 167 5.20 -8.90 23.41
C ASP A 167 4.95 -7.57 22.66
N LEU A 168 4.11 -7.57 21.61
CA LEU A 168 3.70 -6.34 20.90
C LEU A 168 2.82 -5.43 21.77
N VAL A 169 1.89 -5.98 22.52
CA VAL A 169 1.05 -5.20 23.44
C VAL A 169 1.89 -4.57 24.54
N SER A 170 2.87 -5.31 25.06
CA SER A 170 3.85 -4.77 26.02
C SER A 170 4.61 -3.59 25.43
N LEU A 171 5.08 -3.71 24.19
CA LEU A 171 5.72 -2.62 23.46
C LEU A 171 4.80 -1.39 23.34
N TRP A 172 3.55 -1.58 22.92
CA TRP A 172 2.62 -0.48 22.70
C TRP A 172 2.18 0.20 24.01
N ARG A 173 2.09 -0.56 25.12
CA ARG A 173 1.76 -0.01 26.46
C ARG A 173 2.95 0.65 27.14
N GLY A 174 4.17 0.22 26.84
CA GLY A 174 5.38 0.71 27.50
C GLY A 174 6.05 1.88 26.77
N GLY A 175 5.86 2.00 25.46
CA GLY A 175 6.48 3.06 24.66
C GLY A 175 5.68 4.35 24.62
N GLU A 176 6.39 5.47 24.47
CA GLU A 176 5.75 6.76 24.17
C GLU A 176 5.03 6.70 22.81
N TRP A 177 3.88 7.37 22.75
CA TRP A 177 3.06 7.44 21.56
C TRP A 177 3.34 8.71 20.80
N VAL A 178 3.48 8.59 19.49
CA VAL A 178 3.38 9.73 18.58
C VAL A 178 1.97 10.28 18.67
N ARG A 179 1.83 11.60 18.66
CA ARG A 179 0.55 12.30 18.67
C ARG A 179 0.16 12.78 17.28
N GLU A 180 -1.13 12.80 17.01
CA GLU A 180 -1.67 13.62 15.91
C GLU A 180 -1.42 15.10 16.21
N GLY A 181 -1.22 15.92 15.17
CA GLY A 181 -0.95 17.33 15.38
C GLY A 181 -0.23 17.98 14.22
N ARG A 182 0.31 19.17 14.49
CA ARG A 182 1.21 19.85 13.57
C ARG A 182 2.65 19.45 13.84
N ILE A 183 3.41 19.32 12.76
CA ILE A 183 4.87 19.22 12.75
C ILE A 183 5.31 20.24 11.70
N GLY A 184 5.78 21.41 12.11
CA GLY A 184 6.03 22.54 11.23
C GLY A 184 4.77 22.97 10.44
N ASP A 185 4.90 22.94 9.11
CA ASP A 185 3.82 23.25 8.17
C ASP A 185 2.97 22.02 7.79
N MET A 186 3.29 20.84 8.31
CA MET A 186 2.59 19.58 8.06
C MET A 186 1.54 19.32 9.13
N ARG A 187 0.46 18.64 8.74
CA ARG A 187 -0.60 18.20 9.67
C ARG A 187 -0.70 16.68 9.66
N VAL A 188 -0.22 16.03 10.72
CA VAL A 188 -0.28 14.57 10.88
C VAL A 188 -1.60 14.15 11.50
N ARG A 189 -2.26 13.18 10.87
CA ARG A 189 -3.47 12.51 11.35
C ARG A 189 -3.35 11.00 11.11
N PHE A 190 -3.86 10.21 12.05
CA PHE A 190 -3.85 8.75 11.90
C PHE A 190 -5.05 8.30 11.06
N ALA A 191 -4.85 7.33 10.18
CA ALA A 191 -5.84 6.93 9.17
C ALA A 191 -6.74 5.76 9.61
N ASP A 192 -6.23 4.83 10.42
CA ASP A 192 -6.86 3.57 10.81
C ASP A 192 -8.34 3.72 11.19
N GLY A 193 -9.23 3.05 10.46
CA GLY A 193 -10.67 3.01 10.72
C GLY A 193 -11.41 4.33 10.54
N ARG A 194 -10.75 5.37 10.02
CA ARG A 194 -11.32 6.72 9.93
C ARG A 194 -11.88 7.05 8.56
N GLU A 195 -12.72 8.08 8.59
CA GLU A 195 -13.30 8.68 7.41
C GLU A 195 -12.98 10.18 7.41
N PHE A 196 -12.61 10.68 6.23
CA PHE A 196 -12.35 12.08 5.97
C PHE A 196 -13.27 12.54 4.85
N ARG A 197 -13.97 13.66 5.06
CA ARG A 197 -14.85 14.28 4.05
C ARG A 197 -14.41 15.69 3.76
N LYS A 198 -14.32 16.03 2.48
CA LYS A 198 -14.13 17.40 2.00
C LYS A 198 -15.00 17.57 0.75
N GLY A 199 -15.92 18.53 0.80
CA GLY A 199 -16.93 18.73 -0.25
C GLY A 199 -17.71 17.45 -0.58
N GLY A 200 -17.70 17.06 -1.85
CA GLY A 200 -18.33 15.84 -2.37
C GLY A 200 -17.43 14.60 -2.32
N THR A 201 -16.18 14.73 -1.87
CA THR A 201 -15.24 13.61 -1.74
C THR A 201 -15.26 13.00 -0.33
N ARG A 202 -15.39 11.68 -0.28
CA ARG A 202 -15.28 10.85 0.92
C ARG A 202 -14.08 9.92 0.77
N VAL A 203 -13.23 9.89 1.79
CA VAL A 203 -12.04 9.04 1.89
C VAL A 203 -12.20 8.18 3.12
N LEU A 204 -12.35 6.87 2.94
CA LEU A 204 -12.54 5.89 3.99
C LEU A 204 -11.32 4.98 4.09
N PHE A 205 -10.85 4.79 5.31
CA PHE A 205 -9.77 3.88 5.63
C PHE A 205 -10.29 2.67 6.38
N THR A 206 -9.74 1.49 6.08
CA THR A 206 -10.09 0.29 6.84
C THR A 206 -9.55 0.38 8.26
N GLU A 207 -10.16 -0.40 9.15
CA GLU A 207 -9.45 -0.85 10.36
C GLU A 207 -8.14 -1.55 9.96
N PRO A 208 -7.15 -1.66 10.87
CA PRO A 208 -5.88 -2.31 10.57
C PRO A 208 -6.06 -3.75 10.09
N LEU A 209 -5.57 -4.02 8.88
CA LEU A 209 -5.58 -5.34 8.26
C LEU A 209 -4.21 -5.97 8.49
N PHE A 210 -4.15 -7.28 8.76
CA PHE A 210 -2.88 -7.99 8.65
C PHE A 210 -2.28 -7.79 7.26
N HIS A 211 -0.99 -7.49 7.24
CA HIS A 211 -0.17 -7.55 6.03
C HIS A 211 -0.01 -9.04 5.65
N GLY A 212 -0.79 -9.51 4.68
CA GLY A 212 -0.84 -10.94 4.33
C GLY A 212 -1.66 -11.81 5.28
N GLY A 213 -1.16 -13.01 5.60
CA GLY A 213 -1.85 -13.97 6.45
C GLY A 213 -1.84 -13.60 7.93
N GLU A 214 -2.79 -14.15 8.68
CA GLU A 214 -2.87 -13.93 10.12
C GLU A 214 -1.59 -14.43 10.80
N TYR A 215 -0.95 -13.56 11.59
CA TYR A 215 0.27 -13.85 12.35
C TYR A 215 1.52 -14.11 11.50
N ASP A 216 1.59 -13.62 10.25
CA ASP A 216 2.79 -13.68 9.39
C ASP A 216 3.94 -12.76 9.84
N ARG A 217 3.73 -12.00 10.92
CA ARG A 217 4.71 -11.14 11.60
C ARG A 217 5.24 -9.95 10.79
N VAL A 218 4.76 -9.76 9.56
CA VAL A 218 5.09 -8.62 8.69
C VAL A 218 4.36 -7.34 9.08
N GLY A 219 3.33 -7.44 9.93
CA GLY A 219 2.68 -6.30 10.56
C GLY A 219 1.26 -6.08 10.04
N TRP A 220 0.86 -4.82 9.95
CA TRP A 220 -0.48 -4.43 9.50
C TRP A 220 -0.44 -3.30 8.49
N VAL A 221 -1.45 -3.24 7.65
CA VAL A 221 -1.68 -2.20 6.64
C VAL A 221 -3.06 -1.59 6.81
N VAL A 222 -3.27 -0.46 6.15
CA VAL A 222 -4.59 0.16 6.01
C VAL A 222 -4.89 0.31 4.52
N ALA A 223 -6.06 -0.16 4.10
CA ALA A 223 -6.55 0.04 2.75
C ALA A 223 -7.39 1.32 2.66
N LEU A 224 -7.56 1.83 1.45
CA LEU A 224 -8.22 3.10 1.16
C LEU A 224 -9.37 2.91 0.16
N LEU A 225 -10.51 3.53 0.43
CA LEU A 225 -11.63 3.70 -0.48
C LEU A 225 -11.91 5.19 -0.68
N ILE A 226 -11.92 5.65 -1.92
CA ILE A 226 -12.31 7.02 -2.29
C ILE A 226 -13.64 6.96 -3.00
N GLU A 227 -14.61 7.74 -2.52
CA GLU A 227 -15.93 7.90 -3.15
C GLU A 227 -16.16 9.37 -3.53
N CYS A 228 -16.49 9.63 -4.78
CA CYS A 228 -16.86 10.96 -5.27
C CYS A 228 -17.80 10.82 -6.48
N GLY A 229 -18.87 11.63 -6.54
CA GLY A 229 -19.83 11.58 -7.65
C GLY A 229 -20.52 10.21 -7.84
N GLY A 230 -20.63 9.41 -6.77
CA GLY A 230 -21.16 8.04 -6.82
C GLY A 230 -20.21 6.99 -7.39
N LYS A 231 -18.98 7.37 -7.74
CA LYS A 231 -17.91 6.48 -8.18
C LYS A 231 -16.97 6.11 -7.05
N LYS A 232 -16.39 4.91 -7.13
CA LYS A 232 -15.51 4.33 -6.10
C LYS A 232 -14.17 3.84 -6.65
N LEU A 233 -13.08 4.33 -6.07
CA LEU A 233 -11.74 3.77 -6.21
C LEU A 233 -11.35 3.05 -4.92
N LEU A 234 -10.94 1.79 -5.03
CA LEU A 234 -10.38 1.03 -3.90
C LEU A 234 -8.89 0.74 -4.15
N TYR A 235 -8.06 1.06 -3.17
CA TYR A 235 -6.65 0.69 -3.08
C TYR A 235 -6.46 -0.31 -1.94
N SER A 236 -6.11 -1.55 -2.27
CA SER A 236 -6.04 -2.64 -1.28
C SER A 236 -4.88 -2.52 -0.30
N SER A 237 -3.86 -1.71 -0.61
CA SER A 237 -2.54 -1.82 0.01
C SER A 237 -1.99 -3.24 -0.13
N ASP A 238 -1.15 -3.67 0.80
CA ASP A 238 -0.29 -4.84 0.71
C ASP A 238 -0.87 -6.04 1.52
N LEU A 239 -1.67 -6.87 0.84
CA LEU A 239 -2.50 -7.95 1.42
C LEU A 239 -2.06 -9.36 0.99
N GLN A 240 -0.96 -9.45 0.25
CA GLN A 240 -0.39 -10.64 -0.39
C GLN A 240 -1.37 -11.38 -1.30
N GLY A 241 -2.09 -10.65 -2.16
CA GLY A 241 -3.11 -11.23 -3.05
C GLY A 241 -4.36 -11.66 -2.28
N PRO A 242 -4.99 -10.73 -1.55
CA PRO A 242 -5.71 -10.96 -0.30
C PRO A 242 -5.80 -12.43 0.16
N VAL A 243 -4.88 -12.87 1.03
CA VAL A 243 -4.88 -14.27 1.52
C VAL A 243 -6.08 -14.57 2.44
N ILE A 244 -6.57 -13.55 3.16
CA ILE A 244 -7.66 -13.68 4.12
C ILE A 244 -9.02 -13.44 3.42
N GLU A 245 -9.93 -14.41 3.52
CA GLU A 245 -11.23 -14.42 2.83
C GLU A 245 -12.13 -13.24 3.25
N ALA A 246 -12.00 -12.78 4.50
CA ALA A 246 -12.72 -11.61 4.99
C ALA A 246 -12.35 -10.32 4.24
N TYR A 247 -11.11 -10.21 3.76
CA TYR A 247 -10.65 -9.05 2.98
C TYR A 247 -11.23 -9.10 1.57
N ALA A 248 -11.23 -10.28 0.94
CA ALA A 248 -11.91 -10.47 -0.35
C ALA A 248 -13.42 -10.18 -0.24
N SER A 249 -14.05 -10.66 0.83
CA SER A 249 -15.46 -10.38 1.11
C SER A 249 -15.72 -8.88 1.32
N TRP A 250 -14.80 -8.17 1.98
CA TRP A 250 -14.87 -6.72 2.13
C TRP A 250 -14.79 -6.01 0.77
N ILE A 251 -13.80 -6.33 -0.06
CA ILE A 251 -13.66 -5.75 -1.41
C ILE A 251 -14.93 -5.98 -2.25
N VAL A 252 -15.50 -7.20 -2.17
CA VAL A 252 -16.76 -7.53 -2.86
C VAL A 252 -17.92 -6.66 -2.37
N ARG A 253 -18.04 -6.45 -1.05
CA ARG A 253 -19.10 -5.60 -0.48
C ARG A 253 -18.95 -4.13 -0.85
N GLU A 254 -17.72 -3.61 -0.92
CA GLU A 254 -17.49 -2.21 -1.31
C GLU A 254 -17.86 -1.94 -2.77
N PHE A 255 -17.75 -2.99 -3.61
CA PHE A 255 -18.12 -2.99 -5.02
C PHE A 255 -17.50 -1.80 -5.80
N PRO A 256 -16.17 -1.73 -5.91
CA PRO A 256 -15.48 -0.59 -6.51
C PRO A 256 -15.64 -0.55 -8.04
N ASP A 257 -15.63 0.67 -8.61
CA ASP A 257 -15.57 0.86 -10.07
C ASP A 257 -14.13 0.70 -10.60
N VAL A 258 -13.12 1.11 -9.83
CA VAL A 258 -11.70 0.85 -10.13
C VAL A 258 -11.03 0.26 -8.89
N LEU A 259 -10.25 -0.80 -9.10
CA LEU A 259 -9.58 -1.54 -8.04
C LEU A 259 -8.06 -1.60 -8.31
N ILE A 260 -7.27 -1.09 -7.38
CA ILE A 260 -5.83 -1.37 -7.27
C ILE A 260 -5.68 -2.54 -6.30
N LEU A 261 -5.31 -3.70 -6.82
CA LEU A 261 -5.26 -4.95 -6.10
C LEU A 261 -3.82 -5.46 -6.03
N ASP A 262 -3.33 -5.62 -4.81
CA ASP A 262 -2.07 -6.33 -4.55
C ASP A 262 -2.19 -7.81 -4.90
N GLY A 263 -1.08 -8.41 -5.35
CA GLY A 263 -1.01 -9.81 -5.70
C GLY A 263 -0.15 -10.66 -4.75
N PRO A 264 -0.19 -11.99 -4.88
CA PRO A 264 0.61 -12.86 -4.04
C PRO A 264 2.10 -12.68 -4.33
N PRO A 265 2.98 -12.62 -3.30
CA PRO A 265 4.43 -12.51 -3.45
C PRO A 265 5.04 -13.85 -3.87
N THR A 266 4.72 -14.31 -5.08
CA THR A 266 5.12 -15.65 -5.55
C THR A 266 6.64 -15.82 -5.66
N TYR A 267 7.41 -14.74 -5.76
CA TYR A 267 8.88 -14.81 -5.65
C TYR A 267 9.39 -15.38 -4.30
N LEU A 268 8.53 -15.41 -3.27
CA LEU A 268 8.78 -16.03 -1.96
C LEU A 268 8.17 -17.44 -1.81
N LEU A 269 7.56 -17.98 -2.86
CA LEU A 269 6.85 -19.26 -2.84
C LEU A 269 7.80 -20.40 -2.47
N GLY A 270 7.43 -21.17 -1.45
CA GLY A 270 8.24 -22.28 -0.92
C GLY A 270 9.25 -21.87 0.15
N TYR A 271 9.32 -20.58 0.49
CA TYR A 271 10.16 -20.07 1.58
C TYR A 271 9.31 -19.32 2.62
N LEU A 272 8.95 -18.06 2.36
CA LEU A 272 8.14 -17.23 3.25
C LEU A 272 6.66 -17.19 2.86
N PHE A 273 6.32 -17.65 1.65
CA PHE A 273 4.95 -17.73 1.17
C PHE A 273 4.59 -19.18 0.79
N GLY A 274 3.49 -19.69 1.33
CA GLY A 274 3.10 -21.10 1.21
C GLY A 274 2.23 -21.41 -0.01
N GLN A 275 2.25 -22.66 -0.46
CA GLN A 275 1.35 -23.11 -1.55
C GLN A 275 -0.13 -22.97 -1.16
N ARG A 276 -0.47 -23.19 0.11
CA ARG A 276 -1.84 -23.02 0.61
C ARG A 276 -2.28 -21.55 0.52
N ASP A 277 -1.40 -20.62 0.86
CA ASP A 277 -1.69 -19.18 0.82
C ASP A 277 -1.81 -18.69 -0.62
N LEU A 278 -0.99 -19.21 -1.54
CA LEU A 278 -1.16 -18.96 -2.98
C LEU A 278 -2.54 -19.43 -3.48
N GLN A 279 -2.98 -20.63 -3.10
CA GLN A 279 -4.30 -21.13 -3.51
C GLN A 279 -5.45 -20.30 -2.92
N ARG A 280 -5.32 -19.84 -1.67
CA ARG A 280 -6.28 -18.91 -1.07
C ARG A 280 -6.28 -17.58 -1.80
N ALA A 281 -5.12 -17.01 -2.09
CA ALA A 281 -4.99 -15.76 -2.83
C ALA A 281 -5.66 -15.84 -4.21
N ILE A 282 -5.44 -16.93 -4.95
CA ILE A 282 -6.09 -17.18 -6.24
C ILE A 282 -7.61 -17.30 -6.07
N ALA A 283 -8.09 -18.11 -5.12
CA ALA A 283 -9.52 -18.30 -4.89
C ALA A 283 -10.22 -16.99 -4.49
N ASN A 284 -9.60 -16.20 -3.61
CA ASN A 284 -10.08 -14.91 -3.15
C ASN A 284 -10.10 -13.88 -4.28
N THR A 285 -9.06 -13.82 -5.09
CA THR A 285 -9.02 -12.92 -6.26
C THR A 285 -10.09 -13.31 -7.29
N LYS A 286 -10.32 -14.62 -7.51
CA LYS A 286 -11.43 -15.10 -8.35
C LYS A 286 -12.77 -14.67 -7.77
N ALA A 287 -12.99 -14.83 -6.48
CA ALA A 287 -14.22 -14.39 -5.81
C ALA A 287 -14.45 -12.87 -5.94
N ILE A 288 -13.40 -12.05 -5.86
CA ILE A 288 -13.47 -10.61 -6.13
C ILE A 288 -13.93 -10.36 -7.57
N ILE A 289 -13.31 -10.99 -8.56
CA ILE A 289 -13.66 -10.81 -9.99
C ILE A 289 -15.12 -11.24 -10.26
N GLU A 290 -15.61 -12.27 -9.58
CA GLU A 290 -16.98 -12.76 -9.76
C GLU A 290 -18.02 -11.95 -9.00
N GLY A 291 -17.67 -11.46 -7.81
CA GLY A 291 -18.56 -10.68 -6.94
C GLY A 291 -18.58 -9.19 -7.24
N THR A 292 -17.66 -8.68 -8.06
CA THR A 292 -17.57 -7.26 -8.42
C THR A 292 -17.65 -7.03 -9.94
N ALA A 293 -17.81 -5.76 -10.32
CA ALA A 293 -17.83 -5.36 -11.72
C ALA A 293 -16.99 -4.12 -12.06
N PRO A 294 -15.73 -4.02 -11.59
CA PRO A 294 -14.90 -2.84 -11.88
C PRO A 294 -14.65 -2.70 -13.37
N GLU A 295 -14.60 -1.44 -13.82
CA GLU A 295 -14.19 -1.03 -15.16
C GLU A 295 -12.70 -1.33 -15.40
N LEU A 296 -11.90 -1.32 -14.34
CA LEU A 296 -10.47 -1.62 -14.36
C LEU A 296 -10.02 -2.26 -13.04
N ILE A 297 -9.24 -3.34 -13.15
CA ILE A 297 -8.43 -3.88 -12.05
C ILE A 297 -6.95 -3.74 -12.44
N ILE A 298 -6.19 -3.01 -11.64
CA ILE A 298 -4.72 -3.00 -11.69
C ILE A 298 -4.25 -4.06 -10.69
N TYR A 299 -3.83 -5.22 -11.21
CA TYR A 299 -3.32 -6.33 -10.42
C TYR A 299 -1.79 -6.32 -10.47
N ASP A 300 -1.21 -5.65 -9.50
CA ASP A 300 0.21 -5.31 -9.43
C ASP A 300 0.65 -5.38 -7.96
N HIS A 301 1.86 -4.93 -7.66
CA HIS A 301 2.47 -5.01 -6.33
C HIS A 301 2.65 -6.47 -5.86
N HIS A 302 3.86 -6.81 -5.42
CA HIS A 302 4.36 -8.16 -5.17
C HIS A 302 4.41 -9.13 -6.34
N LEU A 303 3.34 -9.23 -7.11
CA LEU A 303 3.13 -10.17 -8.19
C LEU A 303 4.18 -10.06 -9.30
N PRO A 304 4.43 -8.89 -9.93
CA PRO A 304 5.42 -8.80 -11.01
C PRO A 304 6.86 -8.72 -10.50
N ARG A 305 7.14 -9.11 -9.25
CA ARG A 305 8.49 -9.39 -8.75
C ARG A 305 8.99 -10.78 -9.18
N ASP A 306 8.10 -11.65 -9.67
CA ASP A 306 8.36 -13.04 -10.07
C ASP A 306 8.18 -13.21 -11.59
N PRO A 307 9.19 -13.66 -12.37
CA PRO A 307 9.02 -13.89 -13.81
C PRO A 307 7.93 -14.92 -14.16
N LYS A 308 7.53 -15.78 -13.20
CA LYS A 308 6.48 -16.79 -13.37
C LYS A 308 5.10 -16.35 -12.86
N PHE A 309 4.92 -15.08 -12.51
CA PHE A 309 3.67 -14.62 -11.89
C PHE A 309 2.43 -14.93 -12.74
N ARG A 310 2.54 -14.82 -14.07
CA ARG A 310 1.47 -15.14 -15.04
C ARG A 310 1.06 -16.60 -14.97
N GLU A 311 2.04 -17.50 -15.01
CA GLU A 311 1.83 -18.95 -14.90
C GLU A 311 1.18 -19.30 -13.55
N ARG A 312 1.74 -18.75 -12.46
CA ARG A 312 1.33 -19.08 -11.10
C ARG A 312 -0.05 -18.56 -10.72
N THR A 313 -0.52 -17.52 -11.41
CA THR A 313 -1.85 -16.94 -11.20
C THR A 313 -2.75 -17.06 -12.44
N GLN A 314 -2.43 -17.98 -13.36
CA GLN A 314 -3.08 -18.12 -14.67
C GLN A 314 -4.61 -18.16 -14.58
N GLU A 315 -5.15 -18.89 -13.62
CA GLU A 315 -6.60 -19.00 -13.41
C GLU A 315 -7.30 -17.64 -13.21
N VAL A 316 -6.63 -16.69 -12.56
CA VAL A 316 -7.15 -15.34 -12.32
C VAL A 316 -7.24 -14.57 -13.63
N TRP A 317 -6.17 -14.60 -14.42
CA TRP A 317 -6.09 -13.92 -15.73
C TRP A 317 -7.11 -14.48 -16.72
N GLU A 318 -7.25 -15.80 -16.78
CA GLU A 318 -8.22 -16.47 -17.63
C GLU A 318 -9.66 -16.15 -17.23
N LEU A 319 -9.95 -16.12 -15.93
CA LEU A 319 -11.26 -15.75 -15.42
C LEU A 319 -11.59 -14.29 -15.74
N ALA A 320 -10.66 -13.36 -15.49
CA ALA A 320 -10.84 -11.95 -15.81
C ALA A 320 -11.14 -11.74 -17.30
N LYS A 321 -10.39 -12.42 -18.18
CA LYS A 321 -10.62 -12.44 -19.63
C LYS A 321 -11.99 -13.00 -19.99
N LYS A 322 -12.38 -14.14 -19.41
CA LYS A 322 -13.69 -14.77 -19.63
C LYS A 322 -14.85 -13.86 -19.20
N ARG A 323 -14.65 -13.06 -18.15
CA ARG A 323 -15.64 -12.08 -17.64
C ARG A 323 -15.56 -10.72 -18.36
N GLY A 324 -14.69 -10.57 -19.36
CA GLY A 324 -14.52 -9.31 -20.09
C GLY A 324 -14.01 -8.15 -19.23
N ARG A 325 -13.29 -8.44 -18.14
CA ARG A 325 -12.74 -7.42 -17.25
C ARG A 325 -11.41 -6.89 -17.77
N LYS A 326 -11.22 -5.57 -17.75
CA LYS A 326 -9.90 -4.97 -17.99
C LYS A 326 -9.04 -5.22 -16.76
N PHE A 327 -8.13 -6.18 -16.89
CA PHE A 327 -7.34 -6.70 -15.78
C PHE A 327 -5.86 -6.72 -16.23
N LEU A 328 -5.08 -5.80 -15.69
CA LEU A 328 -3.76 -5.42 -16.21
C LEU A 328 -2.79 -5.17 -15.06
N THR A 329 -1.48 -5.24 -15.33
CA THR A 329 -0.49 -4.57 -14.47
C THR A 329 -0.45 -3.06 -14.78
N CYS A 330 0.23 -2.27 -13.96
CA CYS A 330 0.43 -0.85 -14.24
C CYS A 330 1.28 -0.61 -15.50
N ALA A 331 2.33 -1.42 -15.73
CA ALA A 331 3.11 -1.34 -16.97
C ALA A 331 2.22 -1.55 -18.21
N GLU A 332 1.34 -2.55 -18.18
CA GLU A 332 0.42 -2.85 -19.29
C GLU A 332 -0.63 -1.77 -19.51
N LEU A 333 -1.07 -1.10 -18.44
CA LEU A 333 -1.92 0.08 -18.55
C LEU A 333 -1.24 1.19 -19.37
N PHE A 334 0.08 1.32 -19.28
CA PHE A 334 0.89 2.24 -20.07
C PHE A 334 1.30 1.69 -21.44
N GLY A 335 0.84 0.50 -21.80
CA GLY A 335 1.21 -0.15 -23.06
C GLY A 335 2.65 -0.70 -23.05
N GLU A 336 3.25 -0.84 -21.87
CA GLU A 336 4.56 -1.44 -21.67
C GLU A 336 4.42 -2.90 -21.20
N GLU A 337 5.41 -3.73 -21.52
CA GLU A 337 5.51 -5.07 -20.93
C GLU A 337 6.06 -4.95 -19.48
N PRO A 338 5.56 -5.73 -18.51
CA PRO A 338 6.16 -5.78 -17.17
C PRO A 338 7.65 -6.08 -17.26
N VAL A 339 8.48 -5.28 -16.58
CA VAL A 339 9.94 -5.35 -16.69
C VAL A 339 10.47 -6.75 -16.39
N VAL A 340 9.88 -7.46 -15.43
CA VAL A 340 10.29 -8.83 -15.09
C VAL A 340 10.15 -9.81 -16.27
N LEU A 341 9.19 -9.58 -17.18
CA LEU A 341 8.96 -10.43 -18.35
C LEU A 341 9.87 -10.05 -19.51
N SER A 342 10.16 -8.75 -19.69
CA SER A 342 11.06 -8.29 -20.76
C SER A 342 12.49 -8.82 -20.58
N THR A 343 12.93 -9.05 -19.33
CA THR A 343 14.26 -9.65 -19.05
C THR A 343 14.43 -11.10 -19.52
N LEU A 344 13.32 -11.83 -19.75
CA LEU A 344 13.35 -13.23 -20.17
C LEU A 344 13.64 -13.38 -21.68
N GLN A 345 13.50 -12.30 -22.45
CA GLN A 345 13.61 -12.35 -23.91
C GLN A 345 15.07 -12.23 -24.39
N GLY A 346 16.04 -12.04 -23.48
CA GLY A 346 17.44 -11.79 -23.82
C GLY A 346 17.65 -10.42 -24.48
N PRO A 347 18.89 -9.93 -24.56
CA PRO A 347 19.22 -8.76 -25.39
C PRO A 347 19.06 -9.03 -26.89
#